data_AF-A0A2T0LXP5-F1
#
_entry.id   AF-A0A2T0LXP5-F1
#
_cell.length_a   1.000
_cell.length_b   1.000
_cell.length_c   1.000
_cell.angle_alpha   90.00
_cell.angle_beta   90.00
_cell.angle_gamma   90.00
#
_symmetry.space_group_name_H-M   'P 1'
#
loop_
_entity.id
_entity.type
_entity.pdbx_description
1 polymer ?
#
loop_
_entity_poly.entity_id
_entity_poly.type
_entity_poly.pdbx_seq_one_letter_code
_entity_poly.pdbx_strand_id
1 'polypeptide(L)' 'MTGAFQEFAAVIDGGDYTVEGQQSLTFSSLNHLLAASSDQGISTEVVAMVQWLIQRQIDAGHGEEGFARIIESIKQPG' A
#
# COMPACT_ATOMS: atom_id res chain seq x y z
N MET A 1 9.29 -17.23 5.55
CA MET A 1 8.77 -15.96 4.99
C MET A 1 7.80 -15.22 5.91
N THR A 2 7.55 -15.68 7.16
CA THR A 2 6.59 -15.03 8.06
C THR A 2 7.20 -13.99 9.00
N GLY A 3 8.53 -13.87 9.05
CA GLY A 3 9.23 -12.89 9.91
C GLY A 3 8.81 -11.44 9.65
N ALA A 4 8.57 -11.09 8.38
CA ALA A 4 8.07 -9.76 7.99
C ALA A 4 6.70 -9.41 8.59
N PHE A 5 5.88 -10.39 8.99
CA PHE A 5 4.59 -10.11 9.61
C PHE A 5 4.73 -9.45 10.98
N GLN A 6 5.75 -9.82 11.75
CA GLN A 6 6.00 -9.19 13.04
C GLN A 6 6.43 -7.73 12.87
N GLU A 7 7.24 -7.44 11.86
CA GLU A 7 7.66 -6.07 11.52
C GLU A 7 6.47 -5.22 11.07
N PHE A 8 5.63 -5.74 10.16
CA PHE A 8 4.39 -5.05 9.78
C PHE A 8 3.46 -4.81 10.96
N ALA A 9 3.26 -5.81 11.83
CA ALA A 9 2.42 -5.65 13.01
C ALA A 9 2.93 -4.54 13.93
N ALA A 10 4.25 -4.49 14.19
CA ALA A 10 4.85 -3.46 15.03
C ALA A 10 4.64 -2.04 14.47
N VAL A 11 4.77 -1.86 13.15
CA VAL A 11 4.51 -0.56 12.49
C VAL A 11 3.04 -0.18 12.57
N ILE A 12 2.15 -1.12 12.24
CA ILE A 12 0.69 -0.88 12.24
C ILE A 12 0.18 -0.57 13.65
N ASP A 13 0.61 -1.33 14.66
CA ASP A 13 0.21 -1.13 16.05
C ASP A 13 0.80 0.16 16.64
N GLY A 14 1.99 0.56 16.18
CA GLY A 14 2.62 1.83 16.56
C GLY A 14 1.95 3.06 15.95
N GLY A 15 1.32 2.92 14.77
CA GLY A 15 0.62 4.01 14.07
C GLY A 15 1.53 5.09 13.47
N ASP A 16 2.86 4.95 13.62
CA ASP A 16 3.87 5.78 12.96
C ASP A 16 4.42 5.04 11.73
N TYR A 17 3.98 5.47 10.55
CA TYR A 17 4.36 4.88 9.27
C TYR A 17 5.60 5.56 8.65
N THR A 18 6.26 6.47 9.38
CA THR A 18 7.47 7.17 8.93
C THR A 18 8.77 6.54 9.44
N VAL A 19 8.67 5.44 10.19
CA VAL A 19 9.84 4.72 10.72
C VAL A 19 10.76 4.20 9.62
N GLU A 20 12.03 4.00 9.95
CA GLU A 20 13.03 3.53 8.99
C GLU A 20 12.70 2.14 8.40
N GLY A 21 13.22 1.89 7.19
CA GLY A 21 13.03 0.64 6.47
C GLY A 21 11.68 0.51 5.77
N GLN A 22 10.79 1.50 5.89
CA GLN A 22 9.53 1.53 5.16
C GLN A 22 9.72 2.05 3.74
N GLN A 23 9.06 1.40 2.79
CA GLN A 23 8.96 1.86 1.41
C GLN A 23 7.74 2.77 1.26
N SER A 24 7.93 3.96 0.69
CA SER A 24 6.85 4.95 0.58
C SER A 24 5.68 4.48 -0.30
N LEU A 25 4.49 5.03 -0.06
CA LEU A 25 3.30 4.77 -0.87
C LEU A 25 3.47 5.21 -2.32
N THR A 26 4.12 6.35 -2.57
CA THR A 26 4.43 6.83 -3.92
C THR A 26 5.31 5.83 -4.68
N PHE A 27 6.35 5.30 -4.04
CA PHE A 27 7.19 4.27 -4.64
C PHE A 27 6.43 2.96 -4.83
N SER A 28 5.54 2.61 -3.90
CA SER A 28 4.78 1.36 -3.90
C SER A 28 3.61 1.34 -4.90
N SER A 29 3.44 2.39 -5.70
CA SER A 29 2.40 2.45 -6.74
C SER A 29 2.50 1.27 -7.72
N LEU A 30 1.36 0.62 -7.94
CA LEU A 30 1.19 -0.53 -8.82
C LEU A 30 0.63 -0.15 -10.19
N ASN A 31 0.51 1.14 -10.52
CA ASN A 31 -0.06 1.61 -11.79
C ASN A 31 0.62 0.98 -13.03
N HIS A 32 1.95 0.84 -13.01
CA HIS A 32 2.68 0.18 -14.09
C HIS A 32 2.37 -1.32 -14.21
N LEU A 33 2.25 -2.01 -13.07
CA LEU A 33 1.86 -3.43 -13.04
C LEU A 33 0.44 -3.63 -13.60
N LEU A 34 -0.49 -2.75 -13.25
CA LEU A 34 -1.87 -2.79 -13.74
C LEU A 34 -1.92 -2.57 -15.25
N ALA A 35 -1.20 -1.57 -15.77
CA ALA A 35 -1.11 -1.31 -17.21
C ALA A 35 -0.55 -2.53 -17.96
N ALA A 36 0.61 -3.04 -17.53
CA ALA A 36 1.25 -4.18 -18.16
C ALA A 36 0.42 -5.48 -18.08
N SER A 37 -0.37 -5.67 -17.01
CA SER A 37 -1.27 -6.82 -16.88
C SER A 37 -2.45 -6.70 -17.84
N SER A 38 -3.08 -5.52 -17.91
CA SER A 38 -4.18 -5.24 -18.82
C SER A 38 -3.75 -5.42 -20.29
N ASP A 39 -2.56 -4.94 -20.67
CA ASP A 39 -2.01 -5.08 -22.02
C ASP A 39 -1.82 -6.55 -22.44
N GLN A 40 -1.66 -7.45 -21.47
CA GLN A 40 -1.52 -8.89 -21.69
C GLN A 40 -2.86 -9.65 -21.56
N GLY A 41 -3.98 -8.96 -21.38
CA GLY A 41 -5.29 -9.58 -21.15
C GLY A 41 -5.40 -10.33 -19.82
N ILE A 42 -4.53 -10.00 -18.84
CA ILE A 42 -4.56 -10.57 -17.50
C ILE A 42 -5.47 -9.72 -16.62
N SER A 43 -6.36 -10.38 -15.85
CA SER A 43 -7.24 -9.69 -14.91
C SER A 43 -6.45 -8.90 -13.87
N THR A 44 -6.90 -7.68 -13.60
CA THR A 44 -6.29 -6.75 -12.64
C THR A 44 -7.03 -6.66 -11.32
N GLU A 45 -8.20 -7.29 -11.17
CA GLU A 45 -9.19 -7.01 -10.11
C GLU A 45 -8.59 -6.93 -8.70
N VAL A 46 -7.82 -7.94 -8.29
CA VAL A 46 -7.23 -8.00 -6.93
C VAL A 46 -6.12 -6.96 -6.75
N VAL A 47 -5.27 -6.78 -7.77
CA VAL A 47 -4.16 -5.82 -7.71
C VAL A 47 -4.69 -4.39 -7.73
N ALA A 48 -5.76 -4.14 -8.49
CA ALA A 48 -6.41 -2.84 -8.59
C ALA A 48 -7.00 -2.41 -7.25
N MET A 49 -7.53 -3.35 -6.46
CA MET A 49 -7.98 -3.06 -5.09
C MET A 49 -6.83 -2.57 -4.20
N VAL A 50 -5.65 -3.19 -4.26
CA VAL A 50 -4.48 -2.73 -3.50
C VAL A 50 -4.02 -1.34 -3.97
N GLN A 51 -3.98 -1.11 -5.28
CA GLN A 51 -3.66 0.22 -5.83
C GLN A 51 -4.65 1.28 -5.37
N TRP A 52 -5.93 0.95 -5.28
CA TRP A 52 -6.95 1.87 -4.79
C TRP A 52 -6.69 2.27 -3.32
N LEU A 53 -6.29 1.31 -2.47
CA LEU A 53 -5.92 1.61 -1.07
C LEU A 53 -4.68 2.51 -0.97
N ILE A 54 -3.68 2.29 -1.83
CA ILE A 54 -2.48 3.14 -1.94
C ILE A 54 -2.89 4.56 -2.34
N GLN A 55 -3.62 4.70 -3.44
CA GLN A 55 -3.99 5.99 -4.01
C GLN A 55 -4.77 6.84 -3.01
N ARG A 56 -5.69 6.23 -2.28
CA ARG A 56 -6.46 6.91 -1.25
C ARG A 56 -5.60 7.52 -0.12
N GLN A 57 -4.52 6.85 0.28
CA GLN A 57 -3.60 7.40 1.28
C GLN A 57 -2.71 8.49 0.69
N ILE A 58 -2.28 8.36 -0.58
CA ILE A 58 -1.56 9.41 -1.30
C ILE A 58 -2.43 10.67 -1.41
N ASP A 59 -3.69 10.52 -1.81
CA ASP A 59 -4.65 11.63 -1.94
C ASP A 59 -4.93 12.32 -0.59
N ALA A 60 -4.84 11.57 0.51
CA ALA A 60 -4.91 12.10 1.87
C ALA A 60 -3.61 12.77 2.36
N GLY A 61 -2.56 12.84 1.52
CA GLY A 61 -1.30 13.52 1.83
C GLY A 61 -0.21 12.65 2.44
N HIS A 62 -0.40 11.32 2.47
CA HIS A 62 0.52 10.39 3.12
C HIS A 62 1.51 9.71 2.16
N GLY A 63 1.77 10.30 0.99
CA GLY A 63 2.55 9.65 -0.08
C GLY A 63 3.97 9.22 0.30
N GLU A 64 4.60 9.91 1.26
CA GLU A 64 5.94 9.59 1.77
C GLU A 64 5.93 8.55 2.91
N GLU A 65 4.76 8.19 3.44
CA GLU A 65 4.63 7.19 4.50
C GLU A 65 4.71 5.76 3.96
N GLY A 66 5.04 4.83 4.84
CA GLY A 66 5.22 3.41 4.53
C GLY A 66 3.97 2.71 3.98
N PHE A 67 4.19 1.74 3.11
CA PHE A 67 3.13 0.91 2.51
C PHE A 67 2.17 0.28 3.55
N ALA A 68 2.65 -0.05 4.76
CA ALA A 68 1.81 -0.59 5.83
C ALA A 68 0.56 0.26 6.14
N ARG A 69 0.63 1.58 5.88
CA ARG A 69 -0.47 2.52 6.10
C ARG A 69 -1.74 2.22 5.31
N ILE A 70 -1.68 1.44 4.22
CA ILE A 70 -2.91 1.09 3.46
C ILE A 70 -3.98 0.43 4.33
N ILE A 71 -3.61 -0.15 5.48
CA ILE A 71 -4.53 -0.69 6.48
C ILE A 71 -5.50 0.38 7.03
N GLU A 72 -5.10 1.65 7.10
CA GLU A 72 -5.96 2.73 7.56
C GLU A 72 -7.12 2.99 6.58
N SER A 73 -6.91 2.77 5.28
CA SER A 73 -8.01 2.80 4.29
C SER A 73 -9.05 1.69 4.50
N ILE A 74 -8.67 0.59 5.16
CA ILE A 74 -9.57 -0.53 5.51
C ILE A 74 -10.25 -0.26 6.86
N LYS A 75 -9.48 0.17 7.87
CA LYS A 75 -10.00 0.51 9.21
C LYS A 75 -10.94 1.70 9.18
N GLN A 76 -10.69 2.66 8.28
CA GLN A 76 -11.39 3.94 8.20
C GLN A 76 -11.78 4.22 6.74
N PRO A 77 -12.88 3.63 6.23
CA PRO A 77 -13.25 3.67 4.82
C PRO A 77 -13.91 4.99 4.37
N GLY A 78 -13.94 6.03 5.20
CA GLY A 78 -14.61 7.32 4.97
C GLY A 78 -14.10 8.17 3.81
#